data_AF-A0A8T6NDB0-F1
#
_entry.id   AF-A0A8T6NDB0-F1
#
_cell.length_a   1.000
_cell.length_b   1.000
_cell.length_c   1.000
_cell.angle_alpha   90.00
_cell.angle_beta   90.00
_cell.angle_gamma   90.00
#
_symmetry.space_group_name_H-M   'P 1'
#
loop_
_entity.id
_entity.type
_entity.pdbx_description
1 polymer ?
#
loop_
_entity_poly.entity_id
_entity_poly.type
_entity_poly.pdbx_seq_one_letter_code
_entity_poly.pdbx_strand_id
1 'polypeptide(L)'
;MAIWVQEDSKLLIQGITGSQGRFHGEKMVEYGTNLVGGVTPGKGGQSIDLAGSEFPVFNTMKEAIEQTDADASVIYVPPPFAAAAIMEAADAFHQIKGEGVIVCITEGIPTLDMVKAVAYINEREGIRLIGPNCPGIITPGDDGGCKIGIMPGHIHAKGRIGVVSKSGTLTYEAVAQTMSIGEGQSTCIGIGGDPVNGTGFIDCLAAFEADPQTVAVVMIGEIGGTAEEDASEWVAANMSKPIVGFVAGSTAPPGKRMGHAGAIISGGKGTAAEKFAAFEAAGIYIARDPSEIGAVLKVALEESGLL
;
A
#
# COMPACT_ATOMS: atom_id res chain seq x y z
N MET A 1 15.19 -5.89 -6.45
CA MET A 1 15.13 -4.54 -5.86
C MET A 1 13.67 -4.22 -5.69
N ALA A 2 13.29 -3.65 -4.56
CA ALA A 2 11.90 -3.31 -4.29
C ALA A 2 11.78 -1.87 -3.78
N ILE A 3 10.57 -1.33 -3.80
CA ILE A 3 10.32 0.02 -3.28
C ILE A 3 9.87 -0.04 -1.81
N TRP A 4 10.57 0.72 -0.98
CA TRP A 4 10.37 0.91 0.47
C TRP A 4 10.51 -0.31 1.39
N VAL A 5 10.04 -1.49 0.98
CA VAL A 5 10.14 -2.73 1.77
C VAL A 5 10.84 -3.80 0.94
N GLN A 6 11.98 -4.25 1.43
CA GLN A 6 12.78 -5.30 0.81
C GLN A 6 12.32 -6.66 1.32
N GLU A 7 12.72 -7.74 0.64
CA GLU A 7 12.36 -9.12 0.99
C GLU A 7 12.73 -9.48 2.45
N ASP A 8 13.81 -8.90 2.98
CA ASP A 8 14.37 -9.15 4.31
C ASP A 8 14.02 -8.09 5.38
N SER A 9 13.23 -7.06 5.01
CA SER A 9 12.86 -5.96 5.91
C SER A 9 12.23 -6.47 7.20
N LYS A 10 12.73 -5.99 8.34
CA LYS A 10 12.28 -6.36 9.68
C LYS A 10 10.99 -5.63 10.04
N LEU A 11 9.98 -6.38 10.45
CA LEU A 11 8.63 -5.87 10.72
C LEU A 11 8.28 -5.89 12.22
N LEU A 12 7.68 -4.81 12.70
CA LEU A 12 6.94 -4.77 13.97
C LEU A 12 5.43 -4.70 13.74
N ILE A 13 4.65 -5.31 14.62
CA ILE A 13 3.18 -5.17 14.63
C ILE A 13 2.72 -4.32 15.82
N GLN A 14 2.07 -3.19 15.57
CA GLN A 14 1.35 -2.43 16.59
C GLN A 14 -0.06 -3.00 16.77
N GLY A 15 -0.40 -3.36 18.00
CA GLY A 15 -1.62 -4.13 18.30
C GLY A 15 -1.43 -5.64 18.10
N ILE A 16 -0.20 -6.15 18.22
CA ILE A 16 0.14 -7.55 17.94
C ILE A 16 -0.65 -8.56 18.79
N THR A 17 -1.03 -8.19 20.02
CA THR A 17 -1.79 -9.09 20.90
C THR A 17 -3.31 -9.04 20.66
N GLY A 18 -3.78 -8.17 19.77
CA GLY A 18 -5.18 -8.11 19.33
C GLY A 18 -5.52 -9.20 18.31
N SER A 19 -6.81 -9.46 18.07
CA SER A 19 -7.25 -10.54 17.18
C SER A 19 -6.71 -10.40 15.75
N GLN A 20 -6.79 -9.19 15.17
CA GLN A 20 -6.31 -8.91 13.81
C GLN A 20 -4.78 -8.92 13.73
N GLY A 21 -4.09 -8.35 14.71
CA GLY A 21 -2.63 -8.38 14.80
C GLY A 21 -2.08 -9.80 14.88
N ARG A 22 -2.72 -10.68 15.68
CA ARG A 22 -2.36 -12.10 15.76
C ARG A 22 -2.62 -12.83 14.45
N PHE A 23 -3.84 -12.73 13.94
CA PHE A 23 -4.25 -13.46 12.72
C PHE A 23 -3.36 -13.09 11.53
N HIS A 24 -3.16 -11.80 11.27
CA HIS A 24 -2.32 -11.38 10.15
C HIS A 24 -0.84 -11.57 10.43
N GLY A 25 -0.37 -11.44 11.68
CA GLY A 25 1.00 -11.77 12.06
C GLY A 25 1.35 -13.22 11.73
N GLU A 26 0.48 -14.17 12.06
CA GLU A 26 0.64 -15.58 11.68
C GLU A 26 0.76 -15.75 10.15
N LYS A 27 -0.09 -15.07 9.37
CA LYS A 27 -0.03 -15.10 7.90
C LYS A 27 1.19 -14.41 7.30
N MET A 28 1.78 -13.44 7.98
CA MET A 28 3.04 -12.82 7.58
C MET A 28 4.22 -13.77 7.82
N VAL A 29 4.25 -14.43 8.97
CA VAL A 29 5.27 -15.44 9.30
C VAL A 29 5.19 -16.63 8.33
N GLU A 30 3.99 -17.15 8.07
CA GLU A 30 3.78 -18.22 7.08
C GLU A 30 4.25 -17.83 5.67
N TYR A 31 4.19 -16.55 5.31
CA TYR A 31 4.64 -16.04 4.00
C TYR A 31 6.16 -15.81 3.94
N GLY A 32 6.87 -15.86 5.07
CA GLY A 32 8.31 -15.60 5.13
C GLY A 32 8.69 -14.15 5.47
N THR A 33 7.74 -13.32 5.91
CA THR A 33 8.06 -11.96 6.36
C THR A 33 8.85 -12.00 7.66
N ASN A 34 9.93 -11.22 7.72
CA ASN A 34 10.82 -11.12 8.87
C ASN A 34 10.18 -10.33 10.03
N LEU A 35 9.20 -10.94 10.70
CA LEU A 35 8.58 -10.39 11.90
C LEU A 35 9.58 -10.43 13.06
N VAL A 36 9.79 -9.31 13.75
CA VAL A 36 10.76 -9.22 14.87
C VAL A 36 10.13 -8.93 16.22
N GLY A 37 8.81 -8.72 16.27
CA GLY A 37 8.07 -8.49 17.50
C GLY A 37 6.84 -7.63 17.29
N GLY A 38 6.30 -7.09 18.39
CA GLY A 38 5.24 -6.11 18.29
C GLY A 38 5.00 -5.33 19.57
N VAL A 39 4.10 -4.36 19.47
CA VAL A 39 3.81 -3.41 20.54
C VAL A 39 2.38 -3.63 21.03
N THR A 40 2.22 -3.71 22.34
CA THR A 40 0.94 -3.55 23.02
C THR A 40 1.21 -2.89 24.38
N PRO A 41 0.79 -1.63 24.57
CA PRO A 41 0.97 -0.94 25.84
C PRO A 41 0.41 -1.74 27.03
N GLY A 42 1.20 -1.86 28.10
CA GLY A 42 0.87 -2.64 29.29
C GLY A 42 1.19 -4.13 29.20
N LYS A 43 1.71 -4.61 28.07
CA LYS A 43 2.11 -6.02 27.87
C LYS A 43 3.60 -6.20 27.52
N GLY A 44 4.41 -5.15 27.66
CA GLY A 44 5.85 -5.26 27.44
C GLY A 44 6.51 -6.33 28.31
N GLY A 45 7.47 -7.07 27.76
CA GLY A 45 8.16 -8.18 28.41
C GLY A 45 7.44 -9.53 28.29
N GLN A 46 6.25 -9.58 27.69
CA GLN A 46 5.58 -10.82 27.31
C GLN A 46 6.10 -11.32 25.95
N SER A 47 5.74 -12.55 25.59
CA SER A 47 5.90 -13.10 24.26
C SER A 47 4.57 -13.63 23.73
N ILE A 48 4.47 -13.82 22.41
CA ILE A 48 3.36 -14.51 21.77
C ILE A 48 3.88 -15.53 20.76
N ASP A 49 3.20 -16.67 20.67
CA ASP A 49 3.40 -17.63 19.58
C ASP A 49 2.61 -17.18 18.34
N LEU A 50 3.29 -17.15 17.19
CA LEU A 50 2.69 -17.02 15.86
C LEU A 50 3.33 -18.06 14.94
N ALA A 51 2.51 -18.94 14.36
CA ALA A 51 2.97 -20.03 13.48
C ALA A 51 4.12 -20.88 14.08
N GLY A 52 4.09 -21.12 15.40
CA GLY A 52 5.10 -21.93 16.10
C GLY A 52 6.41 -21.20 16.42
N SER A 53 6.46 -19.88 16.25
CA SER A 53 7.60 -19.03 16.61
C SER A 53 7.19 -18.00 17.67
N GLU A 54 8.03 -17.82 18.69
CA GLU A 54 7.81 -16.86 19.79
C GLU A 54 8.35 -15.47 19.43
N PHE A 55 7.51 -14.45 19.56
CA PHE A 55 7.85 -13.05 19.27
C PHE A 55 7.70 -12.16 20.50
N PRO A 56 8.67 -11.27 20.79
CA PRO A 56 8.60 -10.39 21.95
C PRO A 56 7.52 -9.30 21.78
N VAL A 57 6.89 -8.95 22.90
CA VAL A 57 5.96 -7.83 23.01
C VAL A 57 6.62 -6.71 23.80
N PHE A 58 6.57 -5.50 23.26
CA PHE A 58 7.12 -4.29 23.86
C PHE A 58 6.01 -3.32 24.29
N ASN A 59 6.33 -2.39 25.18
CA ASN A 59 5.36 -1.36 25.60
C ASN A 59 5.28 -0.20 24.62
N THR A 60 6.38 0.12 23.93
CA THR A 60 6.48 1.29 23.04
C THR A 60 7.18 0.94 21.74
N MET A 61 6.89 1.69 20.67
CA MET A 61 7.61 1.58 19.40
C MET A 61 9.09 1.90 19.55
N LYS A 62 9.44 2.87 20.40
CA LYS A 62 10.83 3.25 20.66
C LYS A 62 11.66 2.06 21.18
N GLU A 63 11.18 1.44 22.24
CA GLU A 63 11.80 0.24 22.84
C GLU A 63 11.92 -0.89 21.82
N ALA A 64 10.85 -1.13 21.06
CA ALA A 64 10.81 -2.20 20.07
C ALA A 64 11.85 -1.99 18.96
N ILE A 65 11.95 -0.78 18.41
CA ILE A 65 12.92 -0.46 17.34
C ILE A 65 14.36 -0.52 17.89
N GLU A 66 14.65 0.02 19.08
CA GLU A 66 15.98 -0.05 19.71
C GLU A 66 16.47 -1.49 19.90
N GLN A 67 15.58 -2.42 20.25
CA GLN A 67 15.95 -3.80 20.53
C GLN A 67 15.98 -4.71 19.30
N THR A 68 15.22 -4.38 18.25
CA THR A 68 15.03 -5.27 17.09
C THR A 68 15.62 -4.72 15.80
N ASP A 69 15.93 -3.42 15.76
CA ASP A 69 16.36 -2.70 14.57
C ASP A 69 15.35 -2.86 13.41
N ALA A 70 14.05 -2.81 13.73
CA ALA A 70 12.98 -2.91 12.73
C ALA A 70 13.08 -1.83 11.65
N ASP A 71 12.61 -2.14 10.43
CA ASP A 71 12.58 -1.22 9.28
C ASP A 71 11.17 -0.69 9.02
N ALA A 72 10.16 -1.48 9.41
CA ALA A 72 8.76 -1.17 9.16
C ALA A 72 7.86 -1.53 10.34
N SER A 73 6.68 -0.90 10.39
CA SER A 73 5.61 -1.21 11.33
C SER A 73 4.26 -1.31 10.64
N VAL A 74 3.43 -2.29 11.03
CA VAL A 74 2.02 -2.40 10.63
C VAL A 74 1.09 -2.17 11.80
N ILE A 75 0.01 -1.43 11.58
CA ILE A 75 -0.95 -1.01 12.60
C ILE A 75 -2.27 -1.76 12.40
N TYR A 76 -2.63 -2.56 13.42
CA TYR A 76 -3.95 -3.20 13.59
C TYR A 76 -4.69 -2.63 14.82
N VAL A 77 -4.37 -1.39 15.17
CA VAL A 77 -4.95 -0.68 16.32
C VAL A 77 -6.34 -0.14 15.96
N PRO A 78 -7.37 -0.23 16.83
CA PRO A 78 -8.71 0.27 16.53
C PRO A 78 -8.76 1.77 16.17
N PRO A 79 -9.80 2.21 15.43
CA PRO A 79 -9.87 3.56 14.86
C PRO A 79 -9.66 4.72 15.85
N PRO A 80 -10.20 4.69 17.09
CA PRO A 80 -9.99 5.77 18.06
C PRO A 80 -8.53 5.99 18.48
N PHE A 81 -7.65 5.02 18.25
CA PHE A 81 -6.26 5.05 18.71
C PHE A 81 -5.25 4.97 17.56
N ALA A 82 -5.70 4.67 16.34
CA ALA A 82 -4.82 4.42 15.20
C ALA A 82 -4.00 5.66 14.79
N ALA A 83 -4.58 6.87 14.82
CA ALA A 83 -3.82 8.09 14.54
C ALA A 83 -2.69 8.33 15.55
N ALA A 84 -2.92 8.02 16.83
CA ALA A 84 -1.87 8.10 17.85
C ALA A 84 -0.77 7.06 17.63
N ALA A 85 -1.14 5.83 17.24
CA ALA A 85 -0.18 4.78 16.88
C ALA A 85 0.68 5.15 15.66
N ILE A 86 0.10 5.80 14.65
CA ILE A 86 0.86 6.35 13.50
C ILE A 86 1.90 7.35 13.99
N MET A 87 1.49 8.33 14.81
CA MET A 87 2.40 9.36 15.32
C MET A 87 3.48 8.79 16.24
N GLU A 88 3.17 7.78 17.05
CA GLU A 88 4.15 7.08 17.90
C GLU A 88 5.23 6.40 17.06
N ALA A 89 4.83 5.63 16.04
CA ALA A 89 5.79 4.98 15.15
C ALA A 89 6.63 6.00 14.37
N ALA A 90 6.01 7.08 13.89
CA ALA A 90 6.71 8.14 13.17
C ALA A 90 7.82 8.76 14.01
N ASP A 91 7.50 9.12 15.25
CA ASP A 91 8.45 9.72 16.17
C ASP A 91 9.58 8.74 16.52
N ALA A 92 9.25 7.47 16.78
CA ALA A 92 10.22 6.45 17.12
C ALA A 92 11.19 6.13 15.95
N PHE A 93 10.69 5.91 14.74
CA PHE A 93 11.55 5.67 13.56
C PHE A 93 12.42 6.88 13.26
N HIS A 94 11.85 8.09 13.28
CA HIS A 94 12.60 9.31 12.99
C HIS A 94 13.73 9.53 14.00
N GLN A 95 13.48 9.31 15.30
CA GLN A 95 14.49 9.49 16.35
C GLN A 95 15.58 8.41 16.34
N ILE A 96 15.23 7.16 16.06
CA ILE A 96 16.16 6.02 16.22
C ILE A 96 16.91 5.72 14.92
N LYS A 97 16.21 5.68 13.78
CA LYS A 97 16.78 5.29 12.48
C LYS A 97 16.91 6.44 11.50
N GLY A 98 16.09 7.48 11.64
CA GLY A 98 15.97 8.56 10.66
C GLY A 98 15.16 8.18 9.41
N GLU A 99 14.72 6.92 9.32
CA GLU A 99 13.88 6.40 8.25
C GLU A 99 12.97 5.28 8.76
N GLY A 100 11.87 5.01 8.05
CA GLY A 100 10.99 3.90 8.36
C GLY A 100 9.68 3.91 7.60
N VAL A 101 9.07 2.72 7.45
CA VAL A 101 7.80 2.53 6.75
C VAL A 101 6.70 2.16 7.74
N ILE A 102 5.61 2.91 7.73
CA ILE A 102 4.44 2.69 8.57
C ILE A 102 3.26 2.32 7.68
N VAL A 103 2.62 1.19 7.95
CA VAL A 103 1.46 0.70 7.20
C VAL A 103 0.25 0.69 8.12
N CYS A 104 -0.74 1.53 7.85
CA CYS A 104 -1.97 1.58 8.63
C CYS A 104 -3.11 0.84 7.91
N ILE A 105 -3.54 -0.29 8.47
CA ILE A 105 -4.63 -1.10 7.89
C ILE A 105 -5.99 -0.55 8.32
N THR A 106 -6.08 0.00 9.52
CA THR A 106 -7.32 0.40 10.18
C THR A 106 -8.21 1.28 9.31
N GLU A 107 -9.44 0.83 9.09
CA GLU A 107 -10.51 1.60 8.46
C GLU A 107 -11.32 2.38 9.51
N GLY A 108 -11.81 3.57 9.15
CA GLY A 108 -12.75 4.34 9.97
C GLY A 108 -12.10 5.30 10.96
N ILE A 109 -10.83 5.64 10.74
CA ILE A 109 -10.14 6.71 11.49
C ILE A 109 -10.84 8.04 11.15
N PRO A 110 -11.17 8.90 12.14
CA PRO A 110 -11.73 10.21 11.85
C PRO A 110 -10.82 11.02 10.92
N THR A 111 -11.39 11.62 9.86
CA THR A 111 -10.62 12.36 8.85
C THR A 111 -9.75 13.47 9.47
N LEU A 112 -10.24 14.18 10.49
CA LEU A 112 -9.47 15.22 11.18
C LEU A 112 -8.25 14.66 11.94
N ASP A 113 -8.35 13.43 12.45
CA ASP A 113 -7.21 12.79 13.11
C ASP A 113 -6.18 12.32 12.08
N MET A 114 -6.62 11.89 10.89
CA MET A 114 -5.70 11.63 9.78
C MET A 114 -5.02 12.90 9.25
N VAL A 115 -5.72 14.04 9.18
CA VAL A 115 -5.09 15.33 8.83
C VAL A 115 -3.95 15.66 9.79
N LYS A 116 -4.17 15.47 11.10
CA LYS A 116 -3.12 15.68 12.12
C LYS A 116 -1.96 14.70 11.95
N ALA A 117 -2.26 13.41 11.77
CA ALA A 117 -1.24 12.37 11.63
C ALA A 117 -0.38 12.57 10.37
N VAL A 118 -0.98 12.90 9.22
CA VAL A 118 -0.24 13.19 7.98
C VAL A 118 0.59 14.46 8.11
N ALA A 119 0.07 15.53 8.71
CA ALA A 119 0.86 16.73 8.99
C ALA A 119 2.09 16.41 9.87
N TYR A 120 1.90 15.57 10.89
CA TYR A 120 2.98 15.13 11.78
C TYR A 120 4.05 14.29 11.05
N ILE A 121 3.64 13.43 10.11
CA ILE A 121 4.56 12.66 9.26
C ILE A 121 5.34 13.58 8.31
N ASN A 122 4.68 14.56 7.69
CA ASN A 122 5.31 15.45 6.70
C ASN A 122 6.43 16.34 7.29
N GLU A 123 6.45 16.52 8.61
CA GLU A 123 7.54 17.21 9.33
C GLU A 123 8.75 16.29 9.62
N ARG A 124 8.69 15.01 9.23
CA ARG A 124 9.71 13.99 9.51
C ARG A 124 10.19 13.37 8.22
N GLU A 125 11.30 13.91 7.70
CA GLU A 125 11.99 13.31 6.56
C GLU A 125 12.39 11.85 6.84
N GLY A 126 12.40 11.04 5.78
CA GLY A 126 12.70 9.60 5.84
C GLY A 126 11.54 8.71 6.30
N ILE A 127 10.44 9.27 6.80
CA ILE A 127 9.30 8.49 7.29
C ILE A 127 8.20 8.41 6.22
N ARG A 128 7.75 7.19 5.93
CA ARG A 128 6.67 6.91 4.96
C ARG A 128 5.46 6.32 5.65
N LEU A 129 4.27 6.84 5.35
CA LEU A 129 2.99 6.26 5.78
C LEU A 129 2.19 5.75 4.58
N ILE A 130 1.83 4.46 4.59
CA ILE A 130 0.91 3.82 3.64
C ILE A 130 -0.44 3.60 4.33
N GLY A 131 -1.53 3.99 3.67
CA GLY A 131 -2.86 3.99 4.25
C GLY A 131 -3.26 5.32 4.91
N PRO A 132 -4.33 5.34 5.72
CA PRO A 132 -5.01 4.20 6.35
C PRO A 132 -5.99 3.50 5.40
N ASN A 133 -6.86 2.63 5.94
CA ASN A 133 -7.89 1.93 5.17
C ASN A 133 -7.34 1.27 3.89
N CYS A 134 -6.27 0.49 4.07
CA CYS A 134 -5.50 -0.07 2.96
C CYS A 134 -5.20 -1.55 3.17
N PRO A 135 -4.96 -2.32 2.10
CA PRO A 135 -4.53 -3.70 2.22
C PRO A 135 -3.05 -3.83 2.64
N GLY A 136 -2.27 -2.75 2.52
CA GLY A 136 -0.84 -2.68 2.84
C GLY A 136 0.08 -2.75 1.62
N ILE A 137 1.30 -3.24 1.83
CA ILE A 137 2.36 -3.37 0.82
C ILE A 137 2.92 -4.80 0.80
N ILE A 138 3.30 -5.29 -0.38
CA ILE A 138 3.93 -6.59 -0.55
C ILE A 138 5.03 -6.54 -1.61
N THR A 139 6.19 -7.09 -1.25
CA THR A 139 7.32 -7.36 -2.13
C THR A 139 7.47 -8.88 -2.21
N PRO A 140 7.00 -9.52 -3.29
CA PRO A 140 7.16 -10.95 -3.48
C PRO A 140 8.63 -11.32 -3.72
N GLY A 141 9.15 -12.31 -3.00
CA GLY A 141 10.44 -12.93 -3.27
C GLY A 141 10.27 -14.33 -3.87
N ASP A 142 11.38 -15.06 -3.99
CA ASP A 142 11.42 -16.36 -4.68
C ASP A 142 10.74 -17.49 -3.86
N ASP A 143 10.98 -17.52 -2.54
CA ASP A 143 10.47 -18.56 -1.62
C ASP A 143 9.67 -17.94 -0.45
N GLY A 144 8.95 -16.86 -0.72
CA GLY A 144 8.36 -15.97 0.29
C GLY A 144 8.89 -14.55 0.12
N GLY A 145 8.55 -13.64 1.01
CA GLY A 145 9.03 -12.26 0.90
C GLY A 145 8.48 -11.37 2.00
N CYS A 146 8.49 -10.07 1.75
CA CYS A 146 7.99 -9.11 2.73
C CYS A 146 6.56 -8.71 2.40
N LYS A 147 5.64 -9.14 3.24
CA LYS A 147 4.21 -8.90 3.14
C LYS A 147 3.76 -8.16 4.39
N ILE A 148 3.42 -6.89 4.23
CA ILE A 148 2.98 -6.04 5.33
C ILE A 148 1.53 -5.64 5.07
N GLY A 149 0.60 -6.44 5.60
CA GLY A 149 -0.83 -6.16 5.55
C GLY A 149 -1.70 -7.41 5.38
N ILE A 150 -2.85 -7.24 4.73
CA ILE A 150 -3.95 -8.22 4.75
C ILE A 150 -4.18 -8.94 3.43
N MET A 151 -3.40 -8.62 2.38
CA MET A 151 -3.48 -9.29 1.07
C MET A 151 -3.24 -10.80 1.15
N PRO A 152 -3.74 -11.64 0.23
CA PRO A 152 -3.35 -13.04 0.16
C PRO A 152 -1.97 -13.18 -0.49
N GLY A 153 -0.97 -13.70 0.23
CA GLY A 153 0.40 -13.82 -0.31
C GLY A 153 0.51 -14.81 -1.48
N HIS A 154 -0.24 -15.92 -1.44
CA HIS A 154 -0.15 -17.02 -2.39
C HIS A 154 -0.57 -16.72 -3.84
N ILE A 155 -1.24 -15.57 -4.08
CA ILE A 155 -1.59 -15.15 -5.45
C ILE A 155 -0.47 -14.32 -6.10
N HIS A 156 0.57 -13.97 -5.35
CA HIS A 156 1.68 -13.14 -5.82
C HIS A 156 2.89 -14.02 -6.16
N ALA A 157 3.71 -13.56 -7.09
CA ALA A 157 5.04 -14.08 -7.32
C ALA A 157 5.98 -12.96 -7.76
N LYS A 158 7.28 -13.14 -7.49
CA LYS A 158 8.31 -12.19 -7.89
C LYS A 158 8.28 -11.98 -9.40
N GLY A 159 8.29 -10.73 -9.81
CA GLY A 159 8.24 -10.34 -11.21
C GLY A 159 8.62 -8.88 -11.41
N ARG A 160 8.08 -8.27 -12.47
CA ARG A 160 8.54 -6.97 -12.97
C ARG A 160 7.44 -5.91 -13.11
N ILE A 161 6.23 -6.19 -12.63
CA ILE A 161 5.10 -5.27 -12.70
C ILE A 161 4.87 -4.60 -11.34
N GLY A 162 4.93 -3.28 -11.30
CA GLY A 162 4.52 -2.50 -10.15
C GLY A 162 3.00 -2.38 -10.09
N VAL A 163 2.40 -2.45 -8.91
CA VAL A 163 0.94 -2.23 -8.76
C VAL A 163 0.69 -1.18 -7.68
N VAL A 164 -0.09 -0.15 -8.01
CA VAL A 164 -0.60 0.83 -7.04
C VAL A 164 -2.11 0.95 -7.13
N SER A 165 -2.79 0.91 -5.99
CA SER A 165 -4.26 0.86 -5.96
C SER A 165 -4.89 1.51 -4.73
N LYS A 166 -6.05 2.13 -4.90
CA LYS A 166 -6.93 2.53 -3.78
C LYS A 166 -7.76 1.38 -3.21
N SER A 167 -7.91 0.28 -3.94
CA SER A 167 -8.79 -0.84 -3.60
C SER A 167 -8.05 -2.17 -3.44
N GLY A 168 -8.24 -2.83 -2.30
CA GLY A 168 -7.63 -4.14 -2.03
C GLY A 168 -8.07 -5.22 -3.01
N THR A 169 -9.37 -5.45 -3.18
CA THR A 169 -9.86 -6.54 -4.03
C THR A 169 -9.52 -6.34 -5.50
N LEU A 170 -9.57 -5.10 -6.01
CA LEU A 170 -9.14 -4.82 -7.39
C LEU A 170 -7.63 -4.99 -7.57
N THR A 171 -6.82 -4.77 -6.52
CA THR A 171 -5.40 -5.14 -6.54
C THR A 171 -5.24 -6.63 -6.75
N TYR A 172 -6.04 -7.47 -6.08
CA TYR A 172 -5.94 -8.92 -6.19
C TYR A 172 -6.34 -9.42 -7.58
N GLU A 173 -7.32 -8.78 -8.22
CA GLU A 173 -7.67 -9.04 -9.62
C GLU A 173 -6.51 -8.70 -10.58
N ALA A 174 -5.88 -7.54 -10.42
CA ALA A 174 -4.71 -7.17 -11.23
C ALA A 174 -3.52 -8.09 -10.99
N VAL A 175 -3.28 -8.51 -9.75
CA VAL A 175 -2.25 -9.50 -9.39
C VAL A 175 -2.53 -10.84 -10.08
N ALA A 176 -3.77 -11.35 -10.01
CA ALA A 176 -4.13 -12.59 -10.70
C ALA A 176 -3.94 -12.49 -12.23
N GLN A 177 -4.26 -11.34 -12.82
CA GLN A 177 -4.12 -11.12 -14.26
C GLN A 177 -2.67 -10.91 -14.71
N THR A 178 -1.82 -10.27 -13.91
CA THR A 178 -0.37 -10.19 -14.19
C THR A 178 0.30 -11.57 -14.06
N MET A 179 -0.15 -12.39 -13.11
CA MET A 179 0.29 -13.78 -12.99
C MET A 179 -0.13 -14.64 -14.19
N SER A 180 -1.35 -14.45 -14.72
CA SER A 180 -1.86 -15.28 -15.83
C SER A 180 -1.10 -15.07 -17.15
N ILE A 181 -0.43 -13.92 -17.31
CA ILE A 181 0.47 -13.62 -18.43
C ILE A 181 1.95 -13.86 -18.11
N GLY A 182 2.27 -14.38 -16.92
CA GLY A 182 3.63 -14.78 -16.53
C GLY A 182 4.55 -13.63 -16.10
N GLU A 183 4.00 -12.48 -15.72
CA GLU A 183 4.78 -11.26 -15.49
C GLU A 183 5.12 -10.98 -14.02
N GLY A 184 4.39 -11.61 -13.08
CA GLY A 184 4.57 -11.45 -11.64
C GLY A 184 4.49 -9.98 -11.19
N GLN A 185 4.96 -9.69 -9.98
CA GLN A 185 4.97 -8.34 -9.42
C GLN A 185 6.32 -7.99 -8.80
N SER A 186 6.75 -6.74 -8.97
CA SER A 186 7.92 -6.19 -8.27
C SER A 186 7.55 -5.80 -6.84
N THR A 187 6.59 -4.87 -6.72
CA THR A 187 5.97 -4.46 -5.46
C THR A 187 4.52 -4.06 -5.71
N CYS A 188 3.61 -4.46 -4.83
CA CYS A 188 2.22 -4.00 -4.84
C CYS A 188 1.94 -3.13 -3.63
N ILE A 189 1.38 -1.93 -3.84
CA ILE A 189 0.99 -0.99 -2.78
C ILE A 189 -0.51 -0.68 -2.88
N GLY A 190 -1.24 -1.01 -1.82
CA GLY A 190 -2.54 -0.42 -1.60
C GLY A 190 -2.38 0.89 -0.84
N ILE A 191 -2.65 2.03 -1.47
CA ILE A 191 -2.57 3.36 -0.84
C ILE A 191 -3.79 3.67 0.05
N GLY A 192 -4.89 2.93 -0.16
CA GLY A 192 -6.10 2.98 0.65
C GLY A 192 -7.22 3.87 0.09
N GLY A 193 -8.42 3.64 0.61
CA GLY A 193 -9.67 4.27 0.15
C GLY A 193 -10.08 5.54 0.91
N ASP A 194 -9.28 5.97 1.89
CA ASP A 194 -9.57 7.17 2.68
C ASP A 194 -9.13 8.46 1.96
N PRO A 195 -9.84 9.59 2.17
CA PRO A 195 -9.56 10.85 1.47
C PRO A 195 -8.27 11.55 1.92
N VAL A 196 -7.72 11.15 3.07
CA VAL A 196 -6.46 11.67 3.62
C VAL A 196 -5.59 10.46 3.98
N ASN A 197 -4.53 10.26 3.20
CA ASN A 197 -3.56 9.17 3.35
C ASN A 197 -2.13 9.73 3.29
N GLY A 198 -1.15 8.90 3.65
CA GLY A 198 0.26 9.32 3.69
C GLY A 198 1.06 9.08 2.40
N THR A 199 0.50 8.36 1.43
CA THR A 199 1.15 8.00 0.17
C THR A 199 0.12 8.03 -0.94
N GLY A 200 0.39 8.78 -2.01
CA GLY A 200 -0.47 8.89 -3.18
C GLY A 200 0.06 8.13 -4.39
N PHE A 201 -0.65 8.26 -5.52
CA PHE A 201 -0.22 7.68 -6.79
C PHE A 201 1.14 8.22 -7.24
N ILE A 202 1.35 9.54 -7.17
CA ILE A 202 2.61 10.18 -7.61
C ILE A 202 3.81 9.64 -6.82
N ASP A 203 3.69 9.45 -5.50
CA ASP A 203 4.76 8.85 -4.69
C ASP A 203 5.15 7.46 -5.20
N CYS A 204 4.16 6.60 -5.46
CA CYS A 204 4.37 5.25 -5.96
C CYS A 204 4.93 5.24 -7.39
N LEU A 205 4.39 6.08 -8.28
CA LEU A 205 4.82 6.16 -9.67
C LEU A 205 6.26 6.66 -9.78
N ALA A 206 6.65 7.66 -8.99
CA ALA A 206 8.03 8.11 -8.90
C ALA A 206 8.97 7.01 -8.38
N ALA A 207 8.54 6.26 -7.37
CA ALA A 207 9.33 5.13 -6.85
C ALA A 207 9.46 4.00 -7.89
N PHE A 208 8.38 3.66 -8.59
CA PHE A 208 8.40 2.64 -9.64
C PHE A 208 9.23 3.06 -10.85
N GLU A 209 9.20 4.33 -11.26
CA GLU A 209 10.08 4.85 -12.32
C GLU A 209 11.56 4.67 -11.95
N ALA A 210 11.91 4.95 -10.70
CA ALA A 210 13.28 4.81 -10.20
C ALA A 210 13.72 3.34 -9.99
N ASP A 211 12.79 2.40 -9.79
CA ASP A 211 13.11 1.01 -9.51
C ASP A 211 13.45 0.20 -10.79
N PRO A 212 14.68 -0.30 -10.96
CA PRO A 212 15.07 -1.05 -12.15
C PRO A 212 14.40 -2.42 -12.27
N GLN A 213 13.82 -2.99 -11.19
CA GLN A 213 13.07 -4.25 -11.29
C GLN A 213 11.70 -4.03 -11.95
N THR A 214 11.09 -2.86 -11.74
CA THR A 214 9.80 -2.51 -12.33
C THR A 214 9.99 -2.05 -13.78
N VAL A 215 9.32 -2.72 -14.72
CA VAL A 215 9.33 -2.36 -16.15
C VAL A 215 8.02 -1.74 -16.63
N ALA A 216 6.92 -1.99 -15.92
CA ALA A 216 5.60 -1.46 -16.22
C ALA A 216 4.79 -1.34 -14.92
N VAL A 217 3.76 -0.50 -14.91
CA VAL A 217 2.94 -0.26 -13.72
C VAL A 217 1.45 -0.44 -14.01
N VAL A 218 0.72 -1.07 -13.10
CA VAL A 218 -0.74 -1.06 -13.06
C VAL A 218 -1.21 -0.06 -12.00
N MET A 219 -2.01 0.91 -12.41
CA MET A 219 -2.58 1.95 -11.56
C MET A 219 -4.11 1.79 -11.47
N ILE A 220 -4.62 1.56 -10.27
CA ILE A 220 -6.06 1.33 -10.02
C ILE A 220 -6.63 2.46 -9.16
N GLY A 221 -7.40 3.31 -9.81
CA GLY A 221 -8.15 4.39 -9.19
C GLY A 221 -9.62 4.04 -8.94
N GLU A 222 -10.32 5.01 -8.38
CA GLU A 222 -11.76 4.99 -8.18
C GLU A 222 -12.32 6.42 -8.26
N ILE A 223 -13.64 6.56 -8.26
CA ILE A 223 -14.30 7.88 -8.17
C ILE A 223 -13.87 8.65 -6.91
N GLY A 224 -13.98 9.98 -6.97
CA GLY A 224 -13.68 10.88 -5.86
C GLY A 224 -12.25 11.43 -5.86
N GLY A 225 -12.10 12.69 -5.43
CA GLY A 225 -10.84 13.43 -5.47
C GLY A 225 -10.30 13.63 -6.91
N THR A 226 -9.06 14.13 -7.00
CA THR A 226 -8.35 14.41 -8.27
C THR A 226 -7.04 13.65 -8.42
N ALA A 227 -6.73 12.72 -7.50
CA ALA A 227 -5.41 12.09 -7.42
C ALA A 227 -5.01 11.35 -8.70
N GLU A 228 -5.97 10.76 -9.42
CA GLU A 228 -5.75 10.11 -10.71
C GLU A 228 -5.40 11.11 -11.81
N GLU A 229 -6.09 12.25 -11.85
CA GLU A 229 -5.84 13.34 -12.78
C GLU A 229 -4.48 13.99 -12.52
N ASP A 230 -4.17 14.30 -11.26
CA ASP A 230 -2.89 14.87 -10.83
C ASP A 230 -1.72 13.91 -11.16
N ALA A 231 -1.94 12.60 -10.96
CA ALA A 231 -0.96 11.58 -11.36
C ALA A 231 -0.80 11.50 -12.88
N SER A 232 -1.86 11.68 -13.67
CA SER A 232 -1.79 11.68 -15.13
C SER A 232 -0.93 12.84 -15.64
N GLU A 233 -1.12 14.04 -15.07
CA GLU A 233 -0.29 15.21 -15.39
C GLU A 233 1.18 14.96 -15.05
N TRP A 234 1.45 14.34 -13.89
CA TRP A 234 2.82 13.99 -13.50
C TRP A 234 3.44 12.94 -14.44
N VAL A 235 2.69 11.90 -14.81
CA VAL A 235 3.14 10.83 -15.71
C VAL A 235 3.59 11.39 -17.05
N ALA A 236 2.79 12.26 -17.66
CA ALA A 236 3.08 12.84 -18.97
C ALA A 236 4.43 13.60 -19.01
N ALA A 237 4.89 14.10 -17.88
CA ALA A 237 6.13 14.87 -17.77
C ALA A 237 7.33 14.07 -17.23
N ASN A 238 7.10 12.96 -16.49
CA ASN A 238 8.14 12.37 -15.65
C ASN A 238 8.32 10.85 -15.82
N MET A 239 7.36 10.14 -16.40
CA MET A 239 7.38 8.68 -16.43
C MET A 239 7.68 8.14 -17.82
N SER A 240 8.63 7.20 -17.91
CA SER A 240 9.03 6.58 -19.17
C SER A 240 8.48 5.16 -19.33
N LYS A 241 8.19 4.49 -18.21
CA LYS A 241 7.66 3.12 -18.19
C LYS A 241 6.17 3.08 -18.55
N PRO A 242 5.70 2.08 -19.31
CA PRO A 242 4.29 1.96 -19.65
C PRO A 242 3.42 1.75 -18.41
N ILE A 243 2.24 2.37 -18.43
CA ILE A 243 1.25 2.28 -17.34
C ILE A 243 -0.07 1.78 -17.90
N VAL A 244 -0.71 0.86 -17.19
CA VAL A 244 -2.12 0.48 -17.39
C VAL A 244 -2.97 1.08 -16.28
N GLY A 245 -3.95 1.90 -16.65
CA GLY A 245 -4.90 2.54 -15.76
C GLY A 245 -6.28 1.88 -15.79
N PHE A 246 -6.87 1.68 -14.62
CA PHE A 246 -8.29 1.35 -14.44
C PHE A 246 -8.92 2.29 -13.40
N VAL A 247 -10.19 2.67 -13.60
CA VAL A 247 -10.94 3.50 -12.64
C VAL A 247 -12.29 2.86 -12.33
N ALA A 248 -12.49 2.50 -11.06
CA ALA A 248 -13.76 1.98 -10.58
C ALA A 248 -14.83 3.07 -10.41
N GLY A 249 -16.10 2.68 -10.51
CA GLY A 249 -17.25 3.56 -10.20
C GLY A 249 -17.85 4.31 -11.39
N SER A 250 -17.66 3.83 -12.62
CA SER A 250 -18.28 4.40 -13.84
C SER A 250 -19.81 4.50 -13.79
N THR A 251 -20.46 3.64 -13.00
CA THR A 251 -21.92 3.60 -12.80
C THR A 251 -22.36 4.14 -11.44
N ALA A 252 -21.46 4.76 -10.67
CA ALA A 252 -21.77 5.25 -9.34
C ALA A 252 -22.74 6.45 -9.39
N PRO A 253 -23.79 6.49 -8.54
CA PRO A 253 -24.69 7.62 -8.48
C PRO A 253 -23.99 8.84 -7.82
N PRO A 254 -24.24 10.08 -8.31
CA PRO A 254 -23.68 11.29 -7.70
C PRO A 254 -24.08 11.47 -6.22
N GLY A 255 -23.18 12.03 -5.40
CA GLY A 255 -23.45 12.38 -4.01
C GLY A 255 -23.58 11.21 -3.04
N LYS A 256 -23.30 9.97 -3.48
CA LYS A 256 -23.34 8.77 -2.64
C LYS A 256 -21.93 8.26 -2.37
N ARG A 257 -21.65 7.93 -1.10
CA ARG A 257 -20.44 7.22 -0.70
C ARG A 257 -20.54 5.73 -1.07
N MET A 258 -19.52 5.21 -1.75
CA MET A 258 -19.48 3.83 -2.26
C MET A 258 -18.55 2.95 -1.42
N GLY A 259 -18.94 2.64 -0.18
CA GLY A 259 -18.11 1.86 0.75
C GLY A 259 -16.99 2.71 1.32
N HIS A 260 -15.89 2.86 0.57
CA HIS A 260 -14.73 3.68 0.95
C HIS A 260 -15.13 5.13 1.26
N ALA A 261 -14.44 5.73 2.24
CA ALA A 261 -14.68 7.10 2.66
C ALA A 261 -14.41 8.13 1.55
N GLY A 262 -13.40 7.89 0.71
CA GLY A 262 -13.02 8.75 -0.42
C GLY A 262 -13.85 8.54 -1.69
N ALA A 263 -14.57 7.43 -1.82
CA ALA A 263 -15.33 7.07 -3.02
C ALA A 263 -16.67 7.82 -3.11
N ILE A 264 -16.62 9.13 -3.37
CA ILE A 264 -17.80 9.98 -3.54
C ILE A 264 -17.60 11.02 -4.65
N ILE A 265 -18.58 11.10 -5.56
CA ILE A 265 -18.66 12.16 -6.57
C ILE A 265 -19.32 13.38 -5.91
N SER A 266 -18.63 14.52 -5.89
CA SER A 266 -19.12 15.75 -5.24
C SER A 266 -18.88 16.97 -6.11
N GLY A 267 -19.85 17.87 -6.18
CA GLY A 267 -19.75 19.12 -6.96
C GLY A 267 -19.53 18.92 -8.46
N GLY A 268 -19.92 17.76 -9.01
CA GLY A 268 -19.72 17.42 -10.43
C GLY A 268 -18.29 17.01 -10.80
N LYS A 269 -17.39 16.83 -9.83
CA LYS A 269 -15.99 16.44 -10.02
C LYS A 269 -15.72 15.03 -9.48
N GLY A 270 -14.68 14.39 -9.98
CA GLY A 270 -14.20 13.08 -9.53
C GLY A 270 -14.94 11.92 -10.17
N THR A 271 -15.48 12.12 -11.38
CA THR A 271 -16.13 11.06 -12.14
C THR A 271 -15.09 10.13 -12.78
N ALA A 272 -15.45 8.87 -13.01
CA ALA A 272 -14.55 7.95 -13.70
C ALA A 272 -14.26 8.39 -15.15
N ALA A 273 -15.21 9.07 -15.80
CA ALA A 273 -15.05 9.57 -17.17
C ALA A 273 -13.94 10.63 -17.28
N GLU A 274 -13.90 11.59 -16.34
CA GLU A 274 -12.84 12.61 -16.29
C GLU A 274 -11.46 11.98 -16.04
N LYS A 275 -11.39 11.00 -15.14
CA LYS A 275 -10.15 10.27 -14.83
C LYS A 275 -9.63 9.47 -16.03
N PHE A 276 -10.52 8.79 -16.76
CA PHE A 276 -10.14 8.11 -18.00
C PHE A 276 -9.67 9.09 -19.09
N ALA A 277 -10.30 10.27 -19.20
CA ALA A 277 -9.84 11.29 -20.15
C ALA A 277 -8.43 11.80 -19.79
N ALA A 278 -8.13 11.95 -18.50
CA ALA A 278 -6.78 12.31 -18.03
C ALA A 278 -5.77 11.20 -18.34
N PHE A 279 -6.12 9.92 -18.13
CA PHE A 279 -5.27 8.78 -18.51
C PHE A 279 -4.94 8.79 -20.00
N GLU A 280 -5.95 8.98 -20.86
CA GLU A 280 -5.77 9.03 -22.31
C GLU A 280 -4.85 10.18 -22.73
N ALA A 281 -5.03 11.37 -22.14
CA ALA A 281 -4.19 12.53 -22.41
C ALA A 281 -2.72 12.35 -21.97
N ALA A 282 -2.48 11.52 -20.95
CA ALA A 282 -1.14 11.20 -20.45
C ALA A 282 -0.48 10.01 -21.16
N GLY A 283 -1.15 9.37 -22.13
CA GLY A 283 -0.64 8.17 -22.80
C GLY A 283 -0.70 6.89 -21.93
N ILE A 284 -1.51 6.89 -20.89
CA ILE A 284 -1.75 5.70 -20.05
C ILE A 284 -2.68 4.76 -20.81
N TYR A 285 -2.32 3.47 -20.88
CA TYR A 285 -3.15 2.44 -21.46
C TYR A 285 -4.38 2.21 -20.58
N ILE A 286 -5.59 2.20 -21.16
CA ILE A 286 -6.82 2.14 -20.37
C ILE A 286 -7.45 0.75 -20.44
N ALA A 287 -7.60 0.10 -19.29
CA ALA A 287 -8.55 -0.99 -19.11
C ALA A 287 -9.92 -0.39 -18.78
N ARG A 288 -10.95 -0.68 -19.59
CA ARG A 288 -12.33 -0.21 -19.34
C ARG A 288 -13.12 -1.17 -18.47
N ASP A 289 -12.76 -2.44 -18.51
CA ASP A 289 -13.29 -3.51 -17.67
C ASP A 289 -12.19 -4.02 -16.72
N PRO A 290 -12.49 -4.25 -15.42
CA PRO A 290 -11.49 -4.75 -14.48
C PRO A 290 -10.91 -6.12 -14.89
N SER A 291 -11.62 -6.93 -15.68
CA SER A 291 -11.14 -8.23 -16.18
C SER A 291 -10.16 -8.14 -17.36
N GLU A 292 -9.97 -6.94 -17.93
CA GLU A 292 -9.11 -6.71 -19.10
C GLU A 292 -7.72 -6.16 -18.74
N ILE A 293 -7.42 -5.88 -17.47
CA ILE A 293 -6.16 -5.28 -17.01
C ILE A 293 -4.94 -6.05 -17.54
N GLY A 294 -4.93 -7.38 -17.43
CA GLY A 294 -3.82 -8.21 -17.91
C GLY A 294 -3.69 -8.23 -19.42
N ALA A 295 -4.82 -8.22 -20.15
CA ALA A 295 -4.82 -8.18 -21.60
C ALA A 295 -4.27 -6.84 -22.12
N VAL A 296 -4.70 -5.73 -21.52
CA VAL A 296 -4.19 -4.39 -21.84
C VAL A 296 -2.72 -4.24 -21.46
N LEU A 297 -2.30 -4.81 -20.32
CA LEU A 297 -0.90 -4.83 -19.92
C LEU A 297 -0.02 -5.57 -20.93
N LYS A 298 -0.48 -6.72 -21.41
CA LYS A 298 0.25 -7.47 -22.45
C LYS A 298 0.47 -6.62 -23.70
N VAL A 299 -0.56 -5.91 -24.17
CA VAL A 299 -0.44 -4.99 -25.32
C VAL A 299 0.57 -3.88 -25.02
N ALA A 300 0.50 -3.25 -23.85
CA ALA A 300 1.42 -2.18 -23.47
C ALA A 300 2.88 -2.65 -23.45
N LEU A 301 3.13 -3.88 -22.97
CA LEU A 301 4.45 -4.49 -22.96
C LEU A 301 4.96 -4.81 -24.38
N GLU A 302 4.12 -5.35 -25.27
CA GLU A 302 4.46 -5.61 -26.68
C GLU A 302 4.84 -4.33 -27.42
N GLU A 303 4.03 -3.28 -27.31
CA GLU A 303 4.28 -1.99 -27.97
C GLU A 303 5.53 -1.28 -27.42
N SER A 304 5.87 -1.55 -26.16
CA SER A 304 7.08 -1.02 -25.52
C SER A 304 8.33 -1.88 -25.78
N GLY A 305 8.21 -2.99 -26.52
CA GLY A 305 9.33 -3.90 -26.80
C GLY A 305 9.84 -4.64 -25.56
N LEU A 306 8.96 -4.89 -24.59
CA LEU A 306 9.25 -5.56 -23.32
C LEU A 306 8.82 -7.04 -23.32
N LEU A 307 8.24 -7.52 -24.44
CA LEU A 307 7.84 -8.90 -24.71
C LEU A 307 8.48 -9.45 -25.99
#